data_AF-A0A7W8XK54-F1
#
_entry.id   AF-A0A7W8XK54-F1
#
_cell.length_a   1.000
_cell.length_b   1.000
_cell.length_c   1.000
_cell.angle_alpha   90.00
_cell.angle_beta   90.00
_cell.angle_gamma   90.00
#
_symmetry.space_group_name_H-M   'P 1'
#
loop_
_entity.id
_entity.type
_entity.pdbx_description
1 polymer ?
#
loop_
_entity_poly.entity_id
_entity_poly.type
_entity_poly.pdbx_seq_one_letter_code
_entity_poly.pdbx_strand_id
1 'polypeptide(L)'
;MAKKPWSPYLMHPDDEESTETKRVCFQCIGNDYLSKRVQREGVVASCSYCAGVDEPTFTISEMADCVAIAFEQHYERTPDQPNSMQTAMQADRESTYSWDREGEPVDDVIAYAASIGQDIAMDIREVLAERFGDWDSMMFDDETEFAADSFLRAQVRWQRPMDPRMG
;
A
#
# COMPACT_ATOMS: atom_id res chain seq x y z
N MET A 1 -12.69 -39.94 -34.87
CA MET A 1 -11.90 -38.90 -34.16
C MET A 1 -12.51 -37.54 -34.45
N ALA A 2 -13.30 -36.99 -33.53
CA ALA A 2 -13.87 -35.64 -33.70
C ALA A 2 -12.88 -34.61 -33.13
N LYS A 3 -12.34 -33.76 -34.00
CA LYS A 3 -11.54 -32.59 -33.60
C LYS A 3 -12.51 -31.60 -32.94
N LYS A 4 -12.31 -31.35 -31.64
CA LYS A 4 -13.09 -30.35 -30.90
C LYS A 4 -12.79 -28.97 -31.49
N PRO A 5 -13.80 -28.10 -31.68
CA PRO A 5 -13.56 -26.77 -32.22
C PRO A 5 -12.73 -25.96 -31.23
N TRP A 6 -11.77 -25.20 -31.75
CA TRP A 6 -11.09 -24.12 -31.03
C TRP A 6 -12.17 -23.17 -30.50
N SER A 7 -12.29 -23.08 -29.17
CA SER A 7 -13.07 -22.02 -28.51
C SER A 7 -12.08 -20.99 -27.97
N PRO A 8 -12.16 -19.71 -28.40
CA PRO A 8 -11.30 -18.64 -27.88
C PRO A 8 -11.70 -18.17 -26.47
N TYR A 9 -12.74 -18.77 -25.87
CA TYR A 9 -13.25 -18.45 -24.54
C TYR A 9 -13.23 -19.68 -23.62
N LEU A 10 -12.07 -20.31 -23.50
CA LEU A 10 -11.70 -21.04 -22.28
C LEU A 10 -10.75 -20.12 -21.51
N MET A 11 -11.30 -19.03 -20.98
CA MET A 11 -10.70 -18.41 -19.80
C MET A 11 -10.97 -19.40 -18.67
N HIS A 12 -9.92 -20.09 -18.24
CA HIS A 12 -9.96 -20.86 -17.01
C HIS A 12 -10.15 -19.85 -15.87
N PRO A 13 -11.22 -19.97 -15.06
CA PRO A 13 -11.43 -19.10 -13.90
C PRO A 13 -10.44 -19.40 -12.74
N ASP A 14 -9.40 -20.20 -13.00
CA ASP A 14 -8.40 -20.62 -12.02
C ASP A 14 -7.00 -20.03 -12.31
N ASP A 15 -6.86 -19.15 -13.32
CA ASP A 15 -5.59 -18.45 -13.65
C ASP A 15 -5.52 -17.02 -13.08
N GLU A 16 -6.39 -16.66 -12.13
CA GLU A 16 -6.14 -15.56 -11.20
C GLU A 16 -5.34 -16.13 -10.03
N GLU A 17 -4.00 -16.05 -10.09
CA GLU A 17 -3.16 -16.34 -8.92
C GLU A 17 -3.58 -15.36 -7.82
N SER A 18 -4.38 -15.85 -6.88
CA SER A 18 -4.90 -15.05 -5.78
C SER A 18 -3.74 -14.44 -5.02
N THR A 19 -3.87 -13.17 -4.65
CA THR A 19 -2.90 -12.44 -3.81
C THR A 19 -2.57 -13.20 -2.51
N GLU A 20 -3.47 -14.09 -2.09
CA GLU A 20 -3.32 -15.05 -0.99
C GLU A 20 -2.14 -16.03 -1.15
N THR A 21 -1.79 -16.45 -2.37
CA THR A 21 -0.69 -17.40 -2.61
C THR A 21 0.63 -16.72 -2.97
N LYS A 22 0.58 -15.44 -3.36
CA LYS A 22 1.76 -14.68 -3.77
C LYS A 22 2.71 -14.48 -2.59
N ARG A 23 4.01 -14.63 -2.85
CA ARG A 23 5.07 -14.48 -1.84
C ARG A 23 6.17 -13.54 -2.28
N VAL A 24 6.73 -12.80 -1.33
CA VAL A 24 7.83 -11.84 -1.52
C VAL A 24 9.04 -12.22 -0.67
N CYS A 25 10.22 -12.22 -1.28
CA CYS A 25 11.48 -12.53 -0.58
C CYS A 25 12.14 -11.29 0.02
N PHE A 26 13.06 -11.51 0.94
CA PHE A 26 13.81 -10.44 1.60
C PHE A 26 14.65 -9.57 0.64
N GLN A 27 14.98 -10.05 -0.57
CA GLN A 27 15.73 -9.29 -1.57
C GLN A 27 14.86 -8.29 -2.33
N CYS A 28 13.57 -8.58 -2.49
CA CYS A 28 12.61 -7.66 -3.11
C CYS A 28 12.24 -6.51 -2.16
N ILE A 29 12.64 -6.60 -0.90
CA ILE A 29 12.33 -5.63 0.16
C ILE A 29 13.60 -4.84 0.47
N GLY A 30 13.65 -3.58 0.04
CA GLY A 30 14.77 -2.68 0.31
C GLY A 30 14.81 -2.13 1.73
N ASN A 31 13.72 -2.24 2.50
CA ASN A 31 13.67 -1.79 3.89
C ASN A 31 14.43 -2.77 4.79
N ASP A 32 15.50 -2.31 5.44
CA ASP A 32 16.40 -3.13 6.27
C ASP A 32 15.67 -3.84 7.43
N TYR A 33 14.70 -3.17 8.06
CA TYR A 33 13.93 -3.75 9.16
C TYR A 33 13.04 -4.89 8.67
N LEU A 34 12.26 -4.65 7.61
CA LEU A 34 11.37 -5.65 7.02
C LEU A 34 12.17 -6.81 6.41
N SER A 35 13.24 -6.52 5.68
CA SER A 35 14.13 -7.53 5.11
C SER A 35 14.73 -8.44 6.20
N LYS A 36 15.22 -7.89 7.31
CA LYS A 36 15.71 -8.68 8.46
C LYS A 36 14.62 -9.44 9.20
N ARG A 37 13.38 -8.95 9.17
CA ARG A 37 12.24 -9.65 9.74
C ARG A 37 11.88 -10.87 8.89
N VAL A 38 11.76 -10.71 7.57
CA VAL A 38 11.55 -11.82 6.62
C VAL A 38 12.67 -12.85 6.72
N GLN A 39 13.93 -12.44 6.87
CA GLN A 39 15.04 -13.38 7.05
C GLN A 39 14.96 -14.22 8.35
N ARG A 40 14.36 -13.69 9.43
CA ARG A 40 14.27 -14.39 10.72
C ARG A 40 13.00 -15.21 10.87
N GLU A 41 11.88 -14.67 10.39
CA GLU A 41 10.53 -15.20 10.63
C GLU A 41 9.94 -15.85 9.36
N GLY A 42 10.53 -15.61 8.19
CA GLY A 42 10.00 -16.06 6.91
C GLY A 42 10.17 -17.55 6.64
N VAL A 43 9.28 -18.06 5.79
CA VAL A 43 9.31 -19.44 5.32
C VAL A 43 10.11 -19.50 4.03
N VAL A 44 10.98 -20.50 3.90
CA VAL A 44 11.74 -20.73 2.67
C VAL A 44 10.79 -21.22 1.58
N ALA A 45 10.58 -20.39 0.55
CA ALA A 45 9.72 -20.69 -0.59
C ALA A 45 10.13 -19.83 -1.79
N SER A 46 9.54 -20.11 -2.95
CA SER A 46 9.74 -19.32 -4.17
C SER A 46 9.06 -17.96 -4.09
N CYS A 47 9.76 -16.90 -4.48
CA CYS A 47 9.17 -15.58 -4.66
C CYS A 47 8.32 -15.53 -5.94
N SER A 48 7.14 -14.91 -5.88
CA SER A 48 6.28 -14.72 -7.05
C SER A 48 6.74 -13.56 -7.95
N TYR A 49 7.56 -12.64 -7.42
CA TYR A 49 7.93 -11.39 -8.10
C TYR A 49 9.35 -11.40 -8.66
N CYS A 50 10.28 -12.05 -7.97
CA CYS A 50 11.61 -12.30 -8.51
C CYS A 50 11.69 -13.76 -8.95
N ALA A 51 12.27 -14.01 -10.13
CA ALA A 51 12.62 -15.36 -10.59
C ALA A 51 13.81 -15.96 -9.81
N GLY A 52 13.91 -15.63 -8.52
CA GLY A 52 14.97 -16.05 -7.61
C GLY A 52 14.81 -17.49 -7.15
N VAL A 53 15.84 -17.99 -6.46
CA VAL A 53 15.81 -19.30 -5.80
C VAL A 53 14.96 -19.25 -4.53
N ASP A 54 14.64 -20.42 -3.97
CA ASP A 54 13.91 -20.51 -2.71
C ASP A 54 14.69 -19.83 -1.58
N GLU A 55 14.10 -18.76 -1.04
CA GLU A 55 14.68 -17.93 0.02
C GLU A 55 13.61 -17.68 1.11
N PRO A 56 13.98 -17.15 2.29
CA PRO A 56 13.00 -16.71 3.26
C PRO A 56 12.05 -15.67 2.64
N THR A 57 10.76 -15.98 2.69
CA THR A 57 9.67 -15.21 2.09
C THR A 57 8.51 -15.05 3.07
N PHE A 58 7.76 -13.97 2.89
CA PHE A 58 6.43 -13.77 3.48
C PHE A 58 5.37 -13.85 2.38
N THR A 59 4.15 -14.25 2.75
CA THR A 59 2.97 -14.02 1.90
C THR A 59 2.69 -12.53 1.78
N ILE A 60 1.95 -12.13 0.75
CA ILE A 60 1.42 -10.76 0.65
C ILE A 60 0.52 -10.43 1.85
N SER A 61 -0.24 -11.40 2.33
CA SER A 61 -1.04 -11.31 3.56
C SER A 61 -0.20 -10.97 4.81
N GLU A 62 0.92 -11.65 5.03
CA GLU A 62 1.85 -11.36 6.15
C GLU A 62 2.54 -9.99 5.96
N MET A 63 2.81 -9.61 4.72
CA MET A 63 3.37 -8.29 4.41
C MET A 63 2.36 -7.17 4.68
N ALA A 64 1.10 -7.39 4.32
CA ALA A 64 0.00 -6.48 4.61
C ALA A 64 -0.15 -6.24 6.11
N ASP A 65 -0.02 -7.26 6.96
CA ASP A 65 -0.03 -7.08 8.42
C ASP A 65 1.11 -6.18 8.90
N CYS A 66 2.32 -6.36 8.34
CA CYS A 66 3.47 -5.54 8.70
C CYS A 66 3.26 -4.07 8.29
N VAL A 67 2.69 -3.85 7.10
CA VAL A 67 2.38 -2.52 6.58
C VAL A 67 1.24 -1.87 7.38
N ALA A 68 0.17 -2.59 7.69
CA ALA A 68 -0.95 -2.09 8.51
C ALA A 68 -0.47 -1.55 9.86
N ILE A 69 0.38 -2.30 10.56
CA ILE A 69 0.95 -1.88 11.84
C ILE A 69 1.79 -0.60 11.68
N ALA A 70 2.58 -0.51 10.60
CA ALA A 70 3.38 0.69 10.33
C ALA A 70 2.51 1.90 9.98
N PHE A 71 1.41 1.68 9.27
CA PHE A 71 0.47 2.73 8.87
C PHE A 71 -0.30 3.27 10.06
N GLU A 72 -0.85 2.41 10.91
CA GLU A 72 -1.52 2.81 12.16
C GLU A 72 -0.63 3.65 13.07
N GLN A 73 0.69 3.37 13.09
CA GLN A 73 1.63 4.05 13.97
C GLN A 73 2.27 5.32 13.39
N HIS A 74 2.32 5.45 12.05
CA HIS A 74 3.15 6.45 11.40
C HIS A 74 2.50 7.23 10.26
N TYR A 75 1.30 6.88 9.84
CA TYR A 75 0.64 7.53 8.71
C TYR A 75 -0.77 7.98 9.10
N GLU A 76 -1.21 9.09 8.50
CA GLU A 76 -2.58 9.57 8.65
C GLU A 76 -3.14 9.97 7.29
N ARG A 77 -4.42 9.67 7.09
CA ARG A 77 -5.17 10.03 5.90
C ARG A 77 -5.33 11.55 5.82
N THR A 78 -5.07 12.09 4.64
CA THR A 78 -5.27 13.52 4.42
C THR A 78 -6.72 13.81 4.01
N PRO A 79 -7.26 14.98 4.42
CA PRO A 79 -8.59 15.40 4.01
C PRO A 79 -8.71 15.39 2.48
N ASP A 80 -9.81 14.83 2.00
CA ASP A 80 -10.22 14.82 0.59
C ASP A 80 -10.85 16.16 0.16
N GLN A 81 -11.14 17.05 1.12
CA GLN A 81 -11.73 18.37 0.89
C GLN A 81 -10.94 19.50 1.57
N PRO A 82 -10.93 20.72 0.99
CA PRO A 82 -10.40 21.91 1.65
C PRO A 82 -11.21 22.25 2.90
N ASN A 83 -10.53 22.78 3.92
CA ASN A 83 -11.21 23.31 5.10
C ASN A 83 -11.90 24.67 4.79
N SER A 84 -12.77 25.12 5.69
CA SER A 84 -13.57 26.35 5.50
C SER A 84 -12.73 27.61 5.18
N MET A 85 -11.51 27.70 5.71
CA MET A 85 -10.59 28.81 5.45
C MET A 85 -9.95 28.69 4.06
N GLN A 86 -9.54 27.48 3.66
CA GLN A 86 -9.00 27.21 2.32
C GLN A 86 -10.04 27.45 1.23
N THR A 87 -11.29 27.03 1.47
CA THR A 87 -12.43 27.30 0.57
C THR A 87 -12.66 28.80 0.42
N ALA A 88 -12.59 29.58 1.52
CA ALA A 88 -12.72 31.03 1.47
C ALA A 88 -11.59 31.69 0.69
N MET A 89 -10.34 31.22 0.85
CA MET A 89 -9.19 31.72 0.09
C MET A 89 -9.25 31.36 -1.39
N GLN A 90 -9.84 30.22 -1.76
CA GLN A 90 -9.99 29.80 -3.15
C GLN A 90 -11.16 30.53 -3.86
N ALA A 91 -12.19 30.91 -3.11
CA ALA A 91 -13.31 31.71 -3.61
C ALA A 91 -12.97 33.19 -3.81
N ASP A 92 -11.88 33.67 -3.19
CA ASP A 92 -11.39 35.03 -3.36
C ASP A 92 -10.75 35.23 -4.74
N ARG A 93 -11.29 36.18 -5.51
CA ARG A 93 -10.87 36.45 -6.90
C ARG A 93 -9.50 37.14 -6.96
N GLU A 94 -9.04 37.73 -5.86
CA GLU A 94 -7.72 38.35 -5.75
C GLU A 94 -6.65 37.35 -5.28
N SER A 95 -7.07 36.16 -4.84
CA SER A 95 -6.18 35.10 -4.37
C SER A 95 -5.71 34.22 -5.52
N THR A 96 -4.42 33.88 -5.53
CA THR A 96 -3.83 32.88 -6.42
C THR A 96 -3.79 31.48 -5.79
N TYR A 97 -4.47 31.28 -4.67
CA TYR A 97 -4.47 30.02 -3.93
C TYR A 97 -5.28 28.95 -4.69
N SER A 98 -4.60 27.86 -5.06
CA SER A 98 -5.23 26.61 -5.49
C SER A 98 -5.09 25.57 -4.38
N TRP A 99 -6.18 24.91 -4.03
CA TRP A 99 -6.12 23.76 -3.14
C TRP A 99 -5.76 22.52 -3.96
N ASP A 100 -4.72 21.82 -3.51
CA ASP A 100 -4.33 20.49 -3.97
C ASP A 100 -4.32 19.57 -2.74
N ARG A 101 -4.77 18.32 -2.92
CA ARG A 101 -4.83 17.34 -1.82
C ARG A 101 -3.41 17.08 -1.32
N GLU A 102 -3.18 17.30 -0.03
CA GLU A 102 -1.89 17.03 0.60
C GLU A 102 -1.66 15.51 0.71
N GLY A 103 -0.41 15.07 0.68
CA GLY A 103 -0.03 13.65 0.85
C GLY A 103 0.41 12.99 -0.45
N GLU A 104 0.64 11.69 -0.39
CA GLU A 104 1.07 10.86 -1.52
C GLU A 104 0.07 9.72 -1.72
N PRO A 105 -0.09 9.19 -2.94
CA PRO A 105 -0.95 8.03 -3.20
C PRO A 105 -0.59 6.84 -2.31
N VAL A 106 -1.59 6.12 -1.80
CA VAL A 106 -1.39 4.98 -0.90
C VAL A 106 -0.41 3.93 -1.46
N ASP A 107 -0.46 3.66 -2.76
CA ASP A 107 0.44 2.71 -3.44
C ASP A 107 1.90 3.17 -3.34
N ASP A 108 2.16 4.46 -3.57
CA ASP A 108 3.49 5.06 -3.47
C ASP A 108 3.99 5.10 -2.03
N VAL A 109 3.11 5.36 -1.07
CA VAL A 109 3.44 5.34 0.35
C VAL A 109 3.82 3.93 0.80
N ILE A 110 3.08 2.91 0.39
CA ILE A 110 3.38 1.50 0.71
C ILE A 110 4.71 1.10 0.06
N ALA A 111 4.88 1.42 -1.23
CA ALA A 111 6.09 1.12 -1.98
C ALA A 111 7.33 1.76 -1.35
N TYR A 112 7.23 3.04 -0.95
CA TYR A 112 8.32 3.77 -0.31
C TYR A 112 8.59 3.27 1.12
N ALA A 113 7.55 3.01 1.92
CA ALA A 113 7.69 2.55 3.30
C ALA A 113 8.40 1.19 3.38
N ALA A 114 8.06 0.26 2.48
CA ALA A 114 8.68 -1.05 2.42
C ALA A 114 9.89 -1.12 1.46
N SER A 115 10.16 -0.06 0.70
CA SER A 115 11.12 -0.03 -0.41
C SER A 115 10.96 -1.24 -1.34
N ILE A 116 9.74 -1.46 -1.81
CA ILE A 116 9.33 -2.58 -2.67
C ILE A 116 8.93 -2.10 -4.07
N GLY A 117 8.75 -3.04 -5.00
CA GLY A 117 8.14 -2.77 -6.30
C GLY A 117 6.68 -2.34 -6.19
N GLN A 118 6.23 -1.57 -7.18
CA GLN A 118 4.84 -1.08 -7.29
C GLN A 118 3.83 -2.23 -7.43
N ASP A 119 4.20 -3.28 -8.16
CA ASP A 119 3.42 -4.52 -8.29
C ASP A 119 3.14 -5.17 -6.93
N ILE A 120 4.17 -5.28 -6.07
CA ILE A 120 4.03 -5.82 -4.72
C ILE A 120 3.17 -4.87 -3.86
N ALA A 121 3.36 -3.56 -3.98
CA ALA A 121 2.60 -2.56 -3.22
C ALA A 121 1.10 -2.59 -3.55
N MET A 122 0.75 -2.73 -4.83
CA MET A 122 -0.65 -2.86 -5.28
C MET A 122 -1.31 -4.12 -4.71
N ASP A 123 -0.62 -5.26 -4.77
CA ASP A 123 -1.12 -6.52 -4.21
C ASP A 123 -1.31 -6.42 -2.68
N ILE A 124 -0.41 -5.73 -1.96
CA ILE A 124 -0.56 -5.47 -0.53
C ILE A 124 -1.77 -4.56 -0.27
N ARG A 125 -1.92 -3.47 -1.03
CA ARG A 125 -3.06 -2.55 -0.88
C ARG A 125 -4.37 -3.30 -1.09
N GLU A 126 -4.48 -4.15 -2.09
CA GLU A 126 -5.69 -4.93 -2.36
C GLU A 126 -6.09 -5.77 -1.15
N VAL A 127 -5.14 -6.49 -0.56
CA VAL A 127 -5.38 -7.27 0.67
C VAL A 127 -5.80 -6.37 1.84
N LEU A 128 -5.22 -5.18 1.98
CA LEU A 128 -5.62 -4.22 3.01
C LEU A 128 -7.01 -3.63 2.75
N ALA A 129 -7.34 -3.30 1.50
CA ALA A 129 -8.63 -2.78 1.10
C ALA A 129 -9.75 -3.79 1.37
N GLU A 130 -9.52 -5.08 1.12
CA GLU A 130 -10.48 -6.14 1.45
C GLU A 130 -10.70 -6.29 2.97
N ARG A 131 -9.63 -6.12 3.77
CA ARG A 131 -9.69 -6.27 5.23
C ARG A 131 -10.31 -5.08 5.96
N PHE A 132 -10.01 -3.88 5.49
CA PHE A 132 -10.45 -2.62 6.10
C PHE A 132 -11.66 -2.00 5.39
N GLY A 133 -12.10 -2.60 4.27
CA GLY A 133 -13.36 -2.27 3.62
C GLY A 133 -14.52 -2.78 4.48
N ASP A 134 -15.06 -1.92 5.34
CA ASP A 134 -16.34 -2.21 5.98
C ASP A 134 -17.44 -2.21 4.91
N TRP A 135 -18.41 -3.12 5.04
CA TRP A 135 -19.55 -3.22 4.12
C TRP A 135 -20.32 -1.90 3.99
N ASP A 136 -20.28 -1.06 5.03
CA ASP A 136 -20.89 0.27 5.05
C ASP A 136 -20.15 1.27 4.14
N SER A 137 -18.81 1.26 4.11
CA SER A 137 -18.02 2.13 3.21
C SER A 137 -18.24 1.78 1.73
N MET A 138 -18.39 0.50 1.39
CA MET A 138 -18.71 0.06 0.03
C MET A 138 -20.14 0.45 -0.41
N MET A 139 -21.06 0.64 0.52
CA MET A 139 -22.45 1.07 0.26
C MET A 139 -22.57 2.58 0.11
N PHE A 140 -21.72 3.36 0.78
CA PHE A 140 -21.77 4.82 0.80
C PHE A 140 -20.73 5.52 -0.09
N ASP A 141 -19.89 4.78 -0.80
CA ASP A 141 -18.77 5.34 -1.60
C ASP A 141 -17.85 6.23 -0.74
N ASP A 142 -17.73 5.89 0.55
CA ASP A 142 -16.85 6.59 1.49
C ASP A 142 -15.42 6.08 1.28
N GLU A 143 -14.50 7.00 0.96
CA GLU A 143 -13.09 6.67 0.78
C GLU A 143 -12.47 6.08 2.08
N THR A 144 -11.96 4.85 2.02
CA THR A 144 -11.27 4.17 3.12
C THR A 144 -9.77 4.45 3.11
N GLU A 145 -9.05 4.19 4.21
CA GLU A 145 -7.60 4.47 4.32
C GLU A 145 -6.75 3.80 3.23
N PHE A 146 -7.23 2.68 2.66
CA PHE A 146 -6.56 1.90 1.61
C PHE A 146 -7.30 1.90 0.27
N ALA A 147 -8.27 2.79 0.08
CA ALA A 147 -8.89 2.99 -1.24
C ALA A 147 -7.84 3.46 -2.27
N ALA A 148 -8.05 3.12 -3.54
CA ALA A 148 -7.04 3.36 -4.59
C ALA A 148 -6.72 4.84 -4.84
N ASP A 149 -7.66 5.72 -4.49
CA ASP A 149 -7.59 7.17 -4.58
C ASP A 149 -7.22 7.85 -3.26
N SER A 150 -6.87 7.09 -2.23
CA SER A 150 -6.49 7.63 -0.92
C SER A 150 -5.10 8.24 -0.91
N PHE A 151 -5.01 9.43 -0.30
CA PHE A 151 -3.75 10.12 -0.04
C PHE A 151 -3.41 10.04 1.44
N LEU A 152 -2.17 9.65 1.70
CA LEU A 152 -1.64 9.49 3.05
C LEU A 152 -0.43 10.41 3.23
N ARG A 153 -0.28 10.93 4.45
CA ARG A 153 0.92 11.67 4.85
C ARG A 153 1.60 10.96 6.00
N ALA A 154 2.93 10.91 5.95
CA ALA A 154 3.73 10.43 7.08
C ALA A 154 3.62 11.42 8.25
N GLN A 155 3.25 10.93 9.42
CA GLN A 155 3.34 11.70 10.64
C GLN A 155 4.82 11.95 10.95
N VAL A 156 5.26 13.20 10.78
CA VAL A 156 6.62 13.67 11.13
C VAL A 156 6.80 13.76 12.65
N ARG A 157 6.66 12.64 13.37
CA ARG A 157 7.01 12.53 14.80
C ARG A 157 8.49 12.20 15.04
N TRP A 158 9.34 12.37 14.03
CA TRP A 158 10.81 12.31 14.16
C TRP A 158 11.50 13.67 13.99
N GLN A 159 10.90 14.75 14.49
CA GLN A 159 11.76 15.81 15.03
C GLN A 159 12.29 15.31 16.37
N ARG A 160 13.54 14.83 16.37
CA ARG A 160 14.40 14.86 17.57
C ARG A 160 14.06 16.15 18.33
N PRO A 161 13.77 16.12 19.64
CA PRO A 161 13.82 17.36 20.38
C PRO A 161 15.25 17.92 20.17
N MET A 162 15.34 19.12 19.60
CA MET A 162 16.57 19.90 19.64
C MET A 162 16.94 20.01 21.12
N ASP A 163 17.97 19.28 21.56
CA ASP A 163 18.49 19.39 22.91
C ASP A 163 19.05 20.81 23.07
N PRO A 164 18.49 21.65 23.96
CA PRO A 164 18.98 23.01 24.15
C PRO A 164 20.34 23.09 24.86
N ARG A 165 20.99 21.95 25.18
CA ARG A 165 22.23 21.90 25.96
C ARG A 165 23.53 21.68 25.17
N MET A 166 23.53 21.86 23.85
CA MET A 166 24.79 22.08 23.12
C MET A 166 25.03 23.59 22.96
N GLY A 167 25.54 24.20 24.02
CA GLY A 167 26.15 25.53 24.07
C GLY A 167 27.42 25.47 24.91
#